data_AF-A0A9X0A049-F1
#
_entry.id   AF-A0A9X0A049-F1
#
_cell.length_a   1.000
_cell.length_b   1.000
_cell.length_c   1.000
_cell.angle_alpha   90.00
_cell.angle_beta   90.00
_cell.angle_gamma   90.00
#
_symmetry.space_group_name_H-M   'P 1'
#
loop_
_entity.id
_entity.type
_entity.pdbx_description
1 polymer ?
#
loop_
_entity_poly.entity_id
_entity_poly.type
_entity_poly.pdbx_seq_one_letter_code
_entity_poly.pdbx_strand_id
1 'polypeptide(L)'
;MINVECIMEFNDHPLIDLQFSVNGMSQRIVLPLPLYVSKFFAPTDMNSQDFFSRWKQLEKPEQESQQIFKARFPIDTETIKAKLIGFGMSLLQNVDPNPENFVCAGIIKAGSLQMGTLLRLEPNRQAQMFRLTVRSSRAHISNYLTEILLDQF
;
A
#
# COMPACT_ATOMS: atom_id res chain seq x y z
N MET A 1 19.95 -16.35 0.12
CA MET A 1 19.52 -14.95 0.34
C MET A 1 19.24 -14.35 -1.02
N ILE A 2 18.05 -13.80 -1.24
CA ILE A 2 17.71 -13.09 -2.49
C ILE A 2 17.76 -11.59 -2.16
N ASN A 3 18.61 -10.85 -2.88
CA ASN A 3 18.67 -9.40 -2.78
C ASN A 3 17.81 -8.80 -3.89
N VAL A 4 17.05 -7.77 -3.58
CA VAL A 4 16.13 -7.12 -4.52
C VAL A 4 16.36 -5.62 -4.49
N GLU A 5 16.45 -5.03 -5.68
CA GLU A 5 16.50 -3.58 -5.89
C GLU A 5 15.34 -3.19 -6.79
N CYS A 6 14.56 -2.18 -6.38
CA CYS A 6 13.54 -1.57 -7.23
C CYS A 6 14.22 -0.51 -8.09
N ILE A 7 14.21 -0.70 -9.41
CA ILE A 7 14.85 0.24 -10.36
C ILE A 7 13.84 1.26 -10.89
N MET A 8 12.59 0.83 -11.09
CA MET A 8 11.47 1.62 -11.57
C MET A 8 10.16 1.12 -10.97
N GLU A 9 9.08 1.87 -11.13
CA GLU A 9 7.74 1.39 -10.83
C GLU A 9 7.39 0.06 -11.53
N PHE A 10 6.63 -0.79 -10.84
CA PHE A 10 6.14 -2.06 -11.39
C PHE A 10 4.81 -2.46 -10.75
N ASN A 11 4.03 -3.23 -11.48
CA ASN A 11 2.73 -3.79 -11.05
C ASN A 11 2.67 -5.33 -11.16
N ASP A 12 3.62 -5.95 -11.85
CA ASP A 12 3.72 -7.41 -11.97
C ASP A 12 4.42 -8.07 -10.77
N HIS A 13 4.27 -9.38 -10.65
CA HIS A 13 4.93 -10.18 -9.61
C HIS A 13 5.91 -11.17 -10.23
N PRO A 14 7.18 -11.22 -9.76
CA PRO A 14 8.10 -12.25 -10.21
C PRO A 14 7.60 -13.63 -9.79
N LEU A 15 7.87 -14.64 -10.63
CA LEU A 15 7.52 -16.04 -10.35
C LEU A 15 8.76 -16.79 -9.85
N ILE A 16 8.56 -17.67 -8.88
CA ILE A 16 9.53 -18.70 -8.51
C ILE A 16 9.11 -20.00 -9.22
N ASP A 17 9.98 -20.51 -10.07
CA ASP A 17 9.85 -21.83 -10.72
C ASP A 17 10.75 -22.84 -9.99
N LEU A 18 10.13 -23.66 -9.14
CA LEU A 18 10.81 -24.70 -8.36
C LEU A 18 10.73 -26.03 -9.09
N GLN A 19 11.87 -26.61 -9.41
CA GLN A 19 11.98 -27.94 -10.00
C GLN A 19 12.79 -28.85 -9.06
N PHE A 20 12.25 -30.02 -8.74
CA PHE A 20 12.87 -30.99 -7.84
C PHE A 20 12.42 -32.41 -8.18
N SER A 21 13.05 -33.42 -7.60
CA SER A 21 12.70 -34.83 -7.82
C SER A 21 12.21 -35.48 -6.53
N VAL A 22 11.15 -36.28 -6.62
CA VAL A 22 10.64 -37.11 -5.52
C VAL A 22 10.59 -38.56 -6.02
N ASN A 23 11.36 -39.45 -5.39
CA ASN A 23 11.47 -40.86 -5.80
C ASN A 23 11.83 -41.05 -7.28
N GLY A 24 12.69 -40.18 -7.83
CA GLY A 24 13.10 -40.23 -9.24
C GLY A 24 12.12 -39.57 -10.22
N MET A 25 10.94 -39.11 -9.77
CA MET A 25 9.98 -38.39 -10.61
C MET A 25 10.18 -36.88 -10.50
N SER A 26 10.26 -36.19 -11.64
CA SER A 26 10.36 -34.73 -11.71
C SER A 26 9.07 -34.06 -11.24
N GLN A 27 9.19 -33.03 -10.41
CA GLN A 27 8.13 -32.17 -9.89
C GLN A 27 8.44 -30.73 -10.29
N ARG A 28 7.39 -29.95 -10.59
CA ARG A 28 7.50 -28.52 -10.89
C ARG A 28 6.39 -27.75 -10.19
N ILE A 29 6.78 -26.68 -9.49
CA ILE A 29 5.84 -25.77 -8.83
C ILE A 29 6.20 -24.35 -9.24
N VAL A 30 5.24 -23.60 -9.78
CA VAL A 30 5.40 -22.20 -10.13
C VAL A 30 4.52 -21.36 -9.21
N LEU A 31 5.12 -20.44 -8.46
CA LEU A 31 4.42 -19.61 -7.47
C LEU A 31 4.76 -18.12 -7.68
N PRO A 32 3.81 -17.19 -7.50
CA PRO A 32 4.14 -15.78 -7.42
C PRO A 32 4.93 -15.48 -6.14
N LEU A 33 6.03 -14.74 -6.29
CA LEU A 33 6.73 -14.16 -5.15
C LEU A 33 5.97 -12.90 -4.71
N PRO A 34 5.64 -12.73 -3.41
CA PRO A 34 4.92 -11.57 -2.88
C PRO A 34 5.82 -10.33 -2.80
N LEU A 35 6.40 -9.96 -3.95
CA LEU A 35 7.18 -8.74 -4.12
C LEU A 35 6.27 -7.69 -4.76
N TYR A 36 5.96 -6.65 -3.98
CA TYR A 36 5.10 -5.54 -4.36
C TYR A 36 5.88 -4.23 -4.28
N VAL A 37 5.47 -3.22 -5.05
CA VAL A 37 6.11 -1.90 -4.99
C VAL A 37 6.04 -1.27 -3.59
N SER A 38 5.02 -1.63 -2.79
CA SER A 38 4.87 -1.21 -1.39
C SER A 38 6.01 -1.69 -0.48
N LYS A 39 6.75 -2.75 -0.85
CA LYS A 39 7.92 -3.21 -0.09
C LYS A 39 9.10 -2.23 -0.13
N PHE A 40 9.05 -1.23 -1.02
CA PHE A 40 10.08 -0.20 -1.17
C PHE A 40 9.68 1.15 -0.60
N PHE A 41 8.65 1.18 0.25
CA PHE A 41 8.33 2.37 1.02
C PHE A 41 9.46 2.70 2.02
N ALA A 42 9.83 3.97 2.04
CA ALA A 42 10.42 4.62 3.20
C ALA A 42 9.28 5.34 3.96
N PRO A 43 8.92 4.91 5.18
CA PRO A 43 7.97 5.62 6.04
C PRO A 43 8.37 7.09 6.20
N THR A 44 7.41 8.01 6.14
CA THR A 44 7.69 9.45 6.25
C THR A 44 6.76 10.10 7.26
N ASP A 45 7.33 10.55 8.37
CA ASP A 45 6.60 11.34 9.37
C ASP A 45 6.44 12.79 8.91
N MET A 46 5.29 13.38 9.25
CA MET A 46 5.03 14.81 9.07
C MET A 46 3.88 15.25 9.97
N ASN A 47 3.79 16.55 10.22
CA ASN A 47 2.65 17.13 10.94
C ASN A 47 1.42 17.26 10.02
N SER A 48 0.27 17.60 10.62
CA SER A 48 -1.00 17.77 9.91
C SER A 48 -0.94 18.84 8.81
N GLN A 49 -0.26 19.96 9.05
CA GLN A 49 -0.14 21.06 8.09
C GLN A 49 0.60 20.60 6.83
N ASP A 50 1.73 19.92 6.99
CA ASP A 50 2.53 19.40 5.88
C ASP A 50 1.79 18.32 5.11
N PHE A 51 1.08 17.43 5.81
CA PHE A 51 0.26 16.40 5.19
C PHE A 51 -0.81 17.03 4.28
N PHE A 52 -1.63 17.95 4.80
CA PHE A 52 -2.70 18.56 4.01
C PHE A 52 -2.18 19.47 2.90
N SER A 53 -1.02 20.11 3.07
CA SER A 53 -0.38 20.86 2.00
C SER A 53 0.00 19.94 0.84
N ARG A 54 0.67 18.82 1.13
CA ARG A 54 1.03 17.80 0.11
C ARG A 54 -0.18 17.10 -0.48
N TRP A 55 -1.20 16.81 0.34
CA TRP A 55 -2.46 16.23 -0.10
C TRP A 55 -3.10 17.10 -1.18
N LYS A 56 -3.20 18.41 -0.96
CA LYS A 56 -3.74 19.38 -1.93
C LYS A 56 -2.89 19.52 -3.18
N GLN A 57 -1.57 19.34 -3.10
CA GLN A 57 -0.69 19.35 -4.28
C GLN A 57 -0.90 18.14 -5.20
N LEU A 58 -1.39 17.02 -4.66
CA LEU A 58 -1.70 15.80 -5.41
C LEU A 58 -3.20 15.76 -5.79
N GLU A 59 -3.69 16.79 -6.46
CA GLU A 59 -5.12 16.95 -6.79
C GLU A 59 -5.50 16.57 -8.22
N LYS A 60 -4.54 16.19 -9.05
CA LYS A 60 -4.86 15.78 -10.42
C LYS A 60 -5.67 14.48 -10.40
N PRO A 61 -6.70 14.31 -11.26
CA PRO A 61 -7.55 13.12 -11.27
C PRO A 61 -6.77 11.81 -11.38
N GLU A 62 -5.67 11.80 -12.14
CA GLU A 62 -4.83 10.61 -12.31
C GLU A 62 -3.97 10.29 -11.07
N GLN A 63 -3.73 11.25 -10.19
CA GLN A 63 -2.91 11.09 -8.99
C GLN A 63 -3.69 10.57 -7.79
N GLU A 64 -5.01 10.60 -7.83
CA GLU A 64 -5.91 10.09 -6.80
C GLU A 64 -6.57 8.78 -7.25
N SER A 65 -6.60 7.80 -6.34
CA SER A 65 -7.46 6.64 -6.47
C SER A 65 -8.27 6.50 -5.20
N GLN A 66 -9.59 6.34 -5.34
CA GLN A 66 -10.51 6.17 -4.23
C GLN A 66 -11.38 4.94 -4.45
N GLN A 67 -11.52 4.13 -3.40
CA GLN A 67 -12.39 2.97 -3.40
C GLN A 67 -13.24 2.94 -2.14
N ILE A 68 -14.52 2.63 -2.32
CA ILE A 68 -15.44 2.30 -1.23
C ILE A 68 -15.77 0.83 -1.34
N PHE A 69 -15.50 0.06 -0.30
CA PHE A 69 -15.63 -1.39 -0.35
C PHE A 69 -16.05 -1.98 0.99
N LYS A 70 -16.67 -3.17 0.94
CA LYS A 70 -17.10 -3.90 2.12
C LYS A 70 -15.88 -4.54 2.81
N ALA A 71 -15.84 -4.45 4.14
CA ALA A 71 -14.80 -5.09 4.93
C ALA A 71 -14.85 -6.62 4.75
N ARG A 72 -13.69 -7.23 4.47
CA ARG A 72 -13.52 -8.68 4.42
C ARG A 72 -13.22 -9.27 5.78
N PHE A 73 -12.64 -8.47 6.66
CA PHE A 73 -12.29 -8.83 8.02
C PHE A 73 -13.00 -7.92 9.04
N PRO A 74 -13.06 -8.32 10.33
CA PRO A 74 -13.54 -7.43 11.37
C PRO A 74 -12.78 -6.11 11.36
N ILE A 75 -13.51 -5.00 11.45
CA ILE A 75 -12.94 -3.66 11.49
C ILE A 75 -12.39 -3.41 12.91
N ASP A 76 -11.19 -3.93 13.17
CA ASP A 76 -10.45 -3.78 14.43
C ASP A 76 -9.32 -2.76 14.27
N THR A 77 -9.23 -1.82 15.22
CA THR A 77 -8.29 -0.68 15.14
C THR A 77 -6.83 -1.13 15.16
N GLU A 78 -6.44 -2.03 16.06
CA GLU A 78 -5.03 -2.45 16.16
C GLU A 78 -4.60 -3.30 14.96
N THR A 79 -5.51 -4.13 14.45
CA THR A 79 -5.30 -4.88 13.21
C THR A 79 -5.11 -3.94 12.01
N ILE A 80 -5.90 -2.88 11.90
CA ILE A 80 -5.74 -1.88 10.82
C ILE A 80 -4.38 -1.19 10.93
N LYS A 81 -3.99 -0.74 12.13
CA LYS A 81 -2.66 -0.12 12.35
C LYS A 81 -1.53 -1.07 11.94
N ALA A 82 -1.58 -2.31 12.39
CA ALA A 82 -0.58 -3.32 12.05
C ALA A 82 -0.48 -3.56 10.54
N LYS A 83 -1.62 -3.64 9.83
CA LYS A 83 -1.66 -3.78 8.37
C LYS A 83 -1.06 -2.58 7.66
N LEU A 84 -1.39 -1.36 8.06
CA LEU A 84 -0.86 -0.13 7.46
C LEU A 84 0.65 0.04 7.70
N ILE A 85 1.13 -0.25 8.91
CA ILE A 85 2.56 -0.26 9.24
C ILE A 85 3.28 -1.36 8.45
N GLY A 86 2.72 -2.57 8.40
CA GLY A 86 3.26 -3.70 7.63
C GLY A 86 3.25 -3.49 6.11
N PHE A 87 2.41 -2.58 5.62
CA PHE A 87 2.42 -2.11 4.23
C PHE A 87 3.61 -1.20 3.92
N GLY A 88 4.29 -0.68 4.94
CA GLY A 88 5.54 0.08 4.83
C GLY A 88 5.41 1.60 4.98
N MET A 89 4.21 2.12 5.26
CA MET A 89 4.00 3.57 5.44
C MET A 89 4.09 3.98 6.92
N SER A 90 4.36 5.26 7.18
CA SER A 90 4.21 5.81 8.53
C SER A 90 2.73 6.10 8.81
N LEU A 91 2.25 5.69 9.99
CA LEU A 91 0.91 6.01 10.48
C LEU A 91 0.94 7.34 11.26
N LEU A 92 0.36 8.38 10.70
CA LEU A 92 0.39 9.73 11.25
C LEU A 92 -0.73 9.93 12.28
N GLN A 93 -0.35 10.38 13.47
CA GLN A 93 -1.30 10.66 14.56
C GLN A 93 -1.86 12.08 14.46
N ASN A 94 -3.12 12.28 14.82
CA ASN A 94 -3.78 13.60 14.92
C ASN A 94 -3.71 14.43 13.63
N VAL A 95 -3.72 13.77 12.46
CA VAL A 95 -3.77 14.47 11.16
C VAL A 95 -5.20 14.66 10.70
N ASP A 96 -5.99 13.59 10.63
CA ASP A 96 -7.43 13.70 10.34
C ASP A 96 -8.17 14.25 11.55
N PRO A 97 -9.09 15.23 11.38
CA PRO A 97 -9.97 15.67 12.45
C PRO A 97 -10.85 14.56 13.04
N ASN A 98 -11.18 13.54 12.24
CA ASN A 98 -11.88 12.35 12.73
C ASN A 98 -10.88 11.32 13.27
N PRO A 99 -10.86 11.04 14.59
CA PRO A 99 -9.91 10.10 15.20
C PRO A 99 -10.11 8.64 14.77
N GLU A 100 -11.26 8.30 14.17
CA GLU A 100 -11.50 6.96 13.62
C GLU A 100 -10.83 6.72 12.26
N ASN A 101 -10.37 7.79 11.61
CA ASN A 101 -9.69 7.71 10.32
C ASN A 101 -8.19 7.45 10.51
N PHE A 102 -7.60 6.72 9.59
CA PHE A 102 -6.17 6.45 9.55
C PHE A 102 -5.54 7.24 8.42
N VAL A 103 -4.45 7.93 8.71
CA VAL A 103 -3.69 8.69 7.74
C VAL A 103 -2.28 8.15 7.69
N CYS A 104 -1.77 7.87 6.50
CA CYS A 104 -0.42 7.38 6.31
C CYS A 104 0.35 8.18 5.26
N ALA A 105 1.67 8.19 5.40
CA ALA A 105 2.56 8.77 4.41
C ALA A 105 3.84 7.96 4.22
N GLY A 106 4.34 7.94 3.00
CA GLY A 106 5.60 7.28 2.66
C GLY A 106 6.11 7.69 1.29
N ILE A 107 7.37 7.37 1.03
CA ILE A 107 8.01 7.58 -0.27
C ILE A 107 8.45 6.22 -0.79
N ILE A 108 7.93 5.79 -1.92
CA ILE A 108 8.48 4.61 -2.61
C ILE A 108 9.77 5.03 -3.30
N LYS A 109 10.85 4.30 -3.04
CA LYS A 109 12.16 4.50 -3.67
C LYS A 109 12.38 3.46 -4.76
N ALA A 110 12.67 3.92 -5.98
CA ALA A 110 12.98 3.06 -7.11
C ALA A 110 14.10 3.69 -7.96
N GLY A 111 15.33 3.17 -7.88
CA GLY A 111 16.50 3.80 -8.49
C GLY A 111 16.65 5.26 -8.03
N SER A 112 16.60 6.20 -8.99
CA SER A 112 16.59 7.64 -8.72
C SER A 112 15.20 8.25 -8.50
N LEU A 113 14.14 7.47 -8.67
CA LEU A 113 12.75 7.92 -8.52
C LEU A 113 12.32 7.90 -7.05
N GLN A 114 11.63 8.96 -6.65
CA GLN A 114 10.96 9.07 -5.37
C GLN A 114 9.48 9.39 -5.60
N MET A 115 8.62 8.49 -5.13
CA MET A 115 7.18 8.57 -5.34
C MET A 115 6.49 8.82 -4.01
N GLY A 116 6.32 10.10 -3.68
CA GLY A 116 5.59 10.53 -2.49
C GLY A 116 4.14 10.06 -2.59
N THR A 117 3.70 9.33 -1.57
CA THR A 117 2.38 8.72 -1.52
C THR A 117 1.74 8.98 -0.16
N LEU A 118 0.48 9.40 -0.19
CA LEU A 118 -0.36 9.68 0.96
C LEU A 118 -1.58 8.76 0.91
N LEU A 119 -2.02 8.31 2.07
CA LEU A 119 -3.17 7.42 2.20
C LEU A 119 -4.09 7.93 3.30
N ARG A 120 -5.39 7.86 3.04
CA ARG A 120 -6.46 8.08 4.02
C ARG A 120 -7.41 6.90 3.98
N LEU A 121 -7.60 6.24 5.11
CA LEU A 121 -8.53 5.12 5.28
C LEU A 121 -9.60 5.52 6.30
N GLU A 122 -10.85 5.44 5.88
CA GLU A 122 -12.02 5.88 6.65
C GLU A 122 -12.94 4.67 6.89
N PRO A 123 -12.87 4.04 8.07
CA PRO A 123 -13.75 2.92 8.40
C PRO A 123 -15.16 3.38 8.75
N ASN A 124 -16.16 2.66 8.24
CA ASN A 124 -17.55 2.75 8.68
C ASN A 124 -17.94 1.44 9.35
N ARG A 125 -17.84 1.41 10.69
CA ARG A 125 -18.11 0.21 11.50
C ARG A 125 -19.58 -0.22 11.47
N GLN A 126 -20.52 0.71 11.32
CA GLN A 126 -21.94 0.39 11.25
C GLN A 126 -22.28 -0.28 9.92
N ALA A 127 -21.77 0.26 8.81
CA ALA A 127 -22.02 -0.29 7.47
C ALA A 127 -21.09 -1.45 7.09
N GLN A 128 -20.06 -1.74 7.90
CA GLN A 128 -18.99 -2.70 7.59
C GLN A 128 -18.32 -2.37 6.24
N MET A 129 -17.99 -1.10 6.03
CA MET A 129 -17.33 -0.61 4.81
C MET A 129 -16.09 0.22 5.14
N PHE A 130 -15.22 0.39 4.15
CA PHE A 130 -14.11 1.34 4.16
C PHE A 130 -14.25 2.30 3.00
N ARG A 131 -13.81 3.54 3.18
CA ARG A 131 -13.39 4.42 2.09
C ARG A 131 -11.87 4.58 2.16
N LEU A 132 -11.17 4.05 1.17
CA LEU A 132 -9.73 4.20 0.99
C LEU A 132 -9.45 5.24 -0.08
N THR A 133 -8.59 6.21 0.20
CA THR A 133 -8.07 7.16 -0.79
C THR A 133 -6.55 7.14 -0.77
N VAL A 134 -5.93 6.88 -1.91
CA VAL A 134 -4.48 6.95 -2.10
C VAL A 134 -4.17 8.05 -3.10
N ARG A 135 -3.26 8.95 -2.73
CA ARG A 135 -2.71 9.98 -3.61
C ARG A 135 -1.22 9.76 -3.80
N SER A 136 -0.75 9.74 -5.04
CA SER A 136 0.68 9.55 -5.34
C SER A 136 1.16 10.53 -6.40
N SER A 137 2.44 10.91 -6.35
CA SER A 137 3.05 11.72 -7.41
C SER A 137 3.11 10.99 -8.76
N ARG A 138 2.89 9.67 -8.79
CA ARG A 138 2.79 8.84 -10.00
C ARG A 138 1.41 8.21 -10.11
N ALA A 139 0.72 8.46 -11.22
CA ALA A 139 -0.68 8.09 -11.42
C ALA A 139 -0.97 6.58 -11.32
N HIS A 140 -0.11 5.73 -11.89
CA HIS A 140 -0.36 4.28 -11.83
C HIS A 140 -0.13 3.71 -10.42
N ILE A 141 0.68 4.38 -9.57
CA ILE A 141 0.94 3.94 -8.19
C ILE A 141 -0.30 4.11 -7.32
N SER A 142 -1.05 5.21 -7.45
CA SER A 142 -2.26 5.42 -6.64
C SER A 142 -3.29 4.30 -6.88
N ASN A 143 -3.56 3.97 -8.14
CA ASN A 143 -4.48 2.88 -8.50
C ASN A 143 -3.96 1.52 -8.01
N TYR A 144 -2.71 1.17 -8.33
CA TYR A 144 -2.15 -0.13 -7.97
C TYR A 144 -2.12 -0.35 -6.45
N LEU A 145 -1.66 0.64 -5.67
CA LEU A 145 -1.63 0.53 -4.21
C LEU A 145 -3.04 0.41 -3.62
N THR A 146 -4.02 1.08 -4.22
CA THR A 146 -5.41 1.00 -3.78
C THR A 146 -5.93 -0.43 -4.00
N GLU A 147 -5.71 -1.01 -5.18
CA GLU A 147 -6.12 -2.38 -5.52
C GLU A 147 -5.54 -3.43 -4.55
N ILE A 148 -4.23 -3.40 -4.29
CA ILE A 148 -3.60 -4.39 -3.41
C ILE A 148 -4.01 -4.24 -1.93
N LEU A 149 -4.46 -3.05 -1.52
CA LEU A 149 -4.97 -2.80 -0.18
C LEU A 149 -6.41 -3.27 0.00
N LEU A 150 -7.23 -3.36 -1.07
CA LEU A 150 -8.61 -3.85 -0.97
C LEU A 150 -8.70 -5.27 -0.40
N ASP A 151 -7.75 -6.12 -0.75
CA ASP A 151 -7.69 -7.51 -0.26
C ASP A 151 -7.21 -7.61 1.19
N GLN A 152 -6.72 -6.52 1.78
CA GLN A 152 -6.19 -6.51 3.14
C GLN A 152 -7.23 -6.17 4.20
N PHE A 153 -8.39 -5.58 3.86
CA PHE A 153 -9.36 -5.06 4.84
C PHE A 153 -10.75 -5.67 4.74
#